data_AF-A0A848YCS2-F1
#
_entry.id   AF-A0A848YCS2-F1
#
_cell.length_a   1.000
_cell.length_b   1.000
_cell.length_c   1.000
_cell.angle_alpha   90.00
_cell.angle_beta   90.00
_cell.angle_gamma   90.00
#
_symmetry.space_group_name_H-M   'P 1'
#
loop_
_entity.id
_entity.type
_entity.pdbx_description
1 polymer ?
#
loop_
_entity_poly.entity_id
_entity_poly.type
_entity_poly.pdbx_seq_one_letter_code
_entity_poly.pdbx_strand_id
1 'polypeptide(L)'
;KSGERSISVACMHCSSAPCMAVCPVDCFYQNEDGVVLHSKDLCIGCGYCFYACPFGAPQYPQQTNFGTRGKMDKCTFCAGGPEKDGSDAQFKKYGRNRIAEGKLPLCAEMCSTKALLGGDGDQLSAIYRERVIARGFGSGAWGWGRAYPGGGS
;
A
#
# COMPACT_ATOMS: atom_id res chain seq x y z
N LYS A 1 26.16 7.85 -1.76
CA LYS A 1 27.35 6.96 -1.88
C LYS A 1 27.13 5.99 -3.04
N SER A 2 28.20 5.62 -3.77
CA SER A 2 28.11 4.57 -4.80
C SER A 2 27.59 3.28 -4.16
N GLY A 3 26.40 2.82 -4.56
CA GLY A 3 25.73 1.62 -4.03
C GLY A 3 24.44 1.85 -3.22
N GLU A 4 24.05 3.09 -2.91
CA GLU A 4 22.76 3.37 -2.26
C GLU A 4 21.59 3.15 -3.23
N ARG A 5 20.58 2.38 -2.81
CA ARG A 5 19.33 2.16 -3.57
C ARG A 5 18.16 2.76 -2.80
N SER A 6 17.38 3.59 -3.46
CA SER A 6 16.14 4.15 -2.92
C SER A 6 14.98 3.23 -3.26
N ILE A 7 14.21 2.82 -2.26
CA ILE A 7 13.00 2.02 -2.40
C ILE A 7 11.89 2.75 -1.67
N SER A 8 10.80 3.06 -2.37
CA SER A 8 9.59 3.58 -1.74
C SER A 8 8.85 2.44 -1.06
N VAL A 9 8.66 2.52 0.26
CA VAL A 9 7.87 1.56 1.02
C VAL A 9 6.60 2.25 1.51
N ALA A 10 5.45 1.65 1.18
CA ALA A 10 4.13 2.09 1.60
C ALA A 10 3.33 0.89 2.14
N CYS A 11 2.07 1.09 2.52
CA CYS A 11 1.19 -0.04 2.78
C CYS A 11 1.02 -0.86 1.49
N MET A 12 1.25 -2.17 1.59
CA MET A 12 1.15 -3.09 0.45
C MET A 12 -0.26 -3.59 0.18
N HIS A 13 -1.26 -3.21 1.00
CA HIS A 13 -2.66 -3.64 0.86
C HIS A 13 -2.79 -5.17 0.63
N CYS A 14 -2.12 -5.95 1.49
CA CYS A 14 -1.99 -7.39 1.33
C CYS A 14 -3.35 -8.09 1.22
N SER A 15 -3.46 -9.07 0.34
CA SER A 15 -4.64 -9.96 0.22
C SER A 15 -4.90 -10.75 1.50
N SER A 16 -3.84 -11.23 2.15
CA SER A 16 -3.87 -11.78 3.51
C SER A 16 -3.24 -10.78 4.47
N ALA A 17 -4.04 -9.82 4.94
CA ALA A 17 -3.56 -8.70 5.75
C ALA A 17 -3.33 -9.11 7.23
N PRO A 18 -2.07 -9.21 7.71
CA PRO A 18 -1.82 -9.57 9.11
C PRO A 18 -2.33 -8.51 10.08
N CYS A 19 -2.35 -7.24 9.68
CA CYS A 19 -2.91 -6.14 10.47
C CYS A 19 -4.41 -6.30 10.75
N MET A 20 -5.15 -6.91 9.82
CA MET A 20 -6.57 -7.23 10.00
C MET A 20 -6.74 -8.39 10.98
N ALA A 21 -5.96 -9.46 10.81
CA ALA A 21 -6.04 -10.66 11.64
C ALA A 21 -5.71 -10.43 13.13
N VAL A 22 -4.90 -9.42 13.47
CA VAL A 22 -4.50 -9.14 14.87
C VAL A 22 -5.31 -8.03 15.54
N CYS A 23 -6.25 -7.40 14.82
CA CYS A 23 -7.00 -6.28 15.38
C CYS A 23 -8.06 -6.79 16.36
N PRO A 24 -8.02 -6.42 17.65
CA PRO A 24 -8.97 -6.94 18.64
C PRO A 24 -10.38 -6.33 18.56
N VAL A 25 -10.57 -5.33 17.70
CA VAL A 25 -11.83 -4.58 17.55
C VAL A 25 -12.29 -4.54 16.09
N ASP A 26 -11.71 -5.40 15.25
CA ASP A 26 -12.08 -5.56 13.83
C ASP A 26 -12.20 -4.23 13.07
N CYS A 27 -11.28 -3.28 13.30
CA CYS A 27 -11.35 -1.98 12.66
C CYS A 27 -10.92 -2.00 11.19
N PHE A 28 -10.27 -3.07 10.73
CA PHE A 28 -9.80 -3.21 9.34
C PHE A 28 -10.81 -3.98 8.49
N TYR A 29 -10.91 -3.61 7.23
CA TYR A 29 -11.68 -4.34 6.22
C TYR A 29 -11.01 -4.17 4.86
N GLN A 30 -11.35 -5.03 3.90
CA GLN A 30 -10.88 -4.93 2.52
C GLN A 30 -12.07 -4.53 1.64
N ASN A 31 -11.88 -3.54 0.77
CA ASN A 31 -12.92 -3.16 -0.19
C ASN A 31 -12.89 -4.07 -1.44
N GLU A 32 -13.81 -3.82 -2.38
CA GLU A 32 -13.93 -4.59 -3.62
C GLU A 32 -12.68 -4.47 -4.52
N ASP A 33 -11.96 -3.34 -4.46
CA ASP A 33 -10.71 -3.11 -5.19
C ASP A 33 -9.49 -3.79 -4.53
N GLY A 34 -9.68 -4.55 -3.46
CA GLY A 34 -8.60 -5.20 -2.71
C GLY A 34 -7.80 -4.25 -1.79
N VAL A 35 -8.22 -2.99 -1.65
CA VAL A 35 -7.60 -2.01 -0.76
C VAL A 35 -7.98 -2.30 0.68
N VAL A 36 -6.97 -2.62 1.51
CA VAL A 36 -7.15 -2.73 2.96
C VAL A 36 -7.38 -1.33 3.55
N LEU A 37 -8.55 -1.10 4.13
CA LEU A 37 -8.98 0.15 4.79
C LEU A 37 -9.16 -0.07 6.29
N HIS A 38 -9.39 1.03 7.02
CA HIS A 38 -9.57 0.98 8.47
C HIS A 38 -10.57 2.02 8.95
N SER A 39 -11.34 1.70 9.99
CA SER A 39 -12.22 2.63 10.70
C SER A 39 -11.47 3.32 11.85
N LYS A 40 -11.34 4.65 11.78
CA LYS A 40 -10.74 5.45 12.85
C LYS A 40 -11.64 5.55 14.08
N ASP A 41 -12.96 5.39 13.92
CA ASP A 41 -13.88 5.40 15.05
C ASP A 41 -13.69 4.16 15.92
N LEU A 42 -13.60 2.98 15.31
CA LEU A 42 -13.39 1.71 16.00
C LEU A 42 -11.96 1.55 16.56
N CYS A 43 -10.96 2.19 15.94
CA CYS A 43 -9.57 2.01 16.34
C CYS A 43 -9.33 2.46 17.80
N ILE A 44 -8.89 1.54 18.67
CA ILE A 44 -8.57 1.85 20.09
C ILE A 44 -7.10 2.24 20.32
N GLY A 45 -6.28 2.29 19.26
CA GLY A 45 -4.87 2.68 19.38
C GLY A 45 -3.96 1.66 20.07
N CYS A 46 -4.31 0.37 20.06
CA CYS A 46 -3.58 -0.68 20.79
C CYS A 46 -2.20 -1.03 20.23
N GLY A 47 -1.92 -0.75 18.95
CA GLY A 47 -0.60 -0.96 18.36
C GLY A 47 -0.32 -2.35 17.78
N TYR A 48 -1.19 -3.34 17.94
CA TYR A 48 -0.89 -4.71 17.46
C TYR A 48 -0.68 -4.80 15.95
N CYS A 49 -1.45 -4.04 15.18
CA CYS A 49 -1.29 -3.99 13.73
C CYS A 49 0.09 -3.47 13.29
N PHE A 50 0.73 -2.60 14.07
CA PHE A 50 2.09 -2.12 13.78
C PHE A 50 3.11 -3.24 13.89
N TYR A 51 3.07 -4.00 14.99
CA TYR A 51 3.97 -5.13 15.21
C TYR A 51 3.75 -6.28 14.23
N ALA A 52 2.50 -6.48 13.79
CA ALA A 52 2.17 -7.53 12.83
C ALA A 52 2.50 -7.16 11.37
N CYS A 53 2.64 -5.88 11.04
CA CYS A 53 2.86 -5.47 9.66
C CYS A 53 4.35 -5.60 9.28
N PRO A 54 4.72 -6.46 8.31
CA PRO A 54 6.12 -6.64 7.92
C PRO A 54 6.71 -5.40 7.22
N PHE A 55 5.87 -4.46 6.79
CA PHE A 55 6.26 -3.22 6.12
C PHE A 55 6.26 -2.00 7.05
N GLY A 56 5.89 -2.16 8.33
CA GLY A 56 5.77 -1.04 9.26
C GLY A 56 4.77 0.04 8.83
N ALA A 57 3.76 -0.33 8.03
CA ALA A 57 2.86 0.63 7.39
C ALA A 57 1.92 1.37 8.37
N PRO A 58 1.39 0.76 9.45
CA PRO A 58 0.60 1.47 10.45
C PRO A 58 1.45 2.50 11.20
N GLN A 59 0.94 3.72 11.29
CA GLN A 59 1.57 4.86 11.95
C GLN A 59 0.62 5.46 12.98
N TYR A 60 1.17 6.14 13.98
CA TYR A 60 0.43 6.66 15.12
C TYR A 60 0.84 8.10 15.42
N PRO A 61 -0.09 8.99 15.82
CA PRO A 61 0.23 10.38 16.14
C PRO A 61 1.10 10.52 17.39
N GLN A 62 1.06 9.55 18.32
CA GLN A 62 1.87 9.55 19.53
C GLN A 62 2.78 8.32 19.58
N GLN A 63 4.08 8.53 19.79
CA GLN A 63 5.08 7.48 19.91
C GLN A 63 5.30 7.06 21.37
N THR A 64 4.24 6.71 22.08
CA THR A 64 4.35 6.17 23.44
C THR A 64 4.34 4.65 23.42
N ASN A 65 5.24 4.05 24.20
CA ASN A 65 5.29 2.59 24.34
C ASN A 65 4.11 2.05 25.15
N PHE A 66 3.56 2.87 26.06
CA PHE A 66 2.47 2.55 26.97
C PHE A 66 1.40 3.64 26.93
N GLY A 67 0.12 3.25 26.83
CA GLY A 67 -1.02 4.17 26.69
C GLY A 67 -1.66 4.17 25.29
N THR A 68 -2.75 4.90 25.10
CA THR A 68 -3.40 5.06 23.79
C THR A 68 -2.49 5.85 22.87
N ARG A 69 -1.91 5.19 21.84
CA ARG A 69 -1.04 5.81 20.81
C ARG A 69 -1.76 6.82 19.90
N GLY A 70 -3.02 7.09 20.18
CA GLY A 70 -3.97 7.73 19.29
C GLY A 70 -4.53 6.77 18.24
N LYS A 71 -5.38 7.32 17.35
CA LYS A 71 -5.95 6.55 16.24
C LYS A 71 -4.85 6.26 15.21
N MET A 72 -4.72 4.99 14.85
CA MET A 72 -3.80 4.53 13.83
C MET A 72 -4.17 5.11 12.46
N ASP A 73 -3.17 5.40 11.65
CA ASP A 73 -3.34 5.72 10.23
C ASP A 73 -2.32 4.97 9.37
N LYS A 74 -2.60 4.83 8.08
CA LYS A 74 -1.69 4.23 7.10
C LYS A 74 -2.08 4.69 5.70
N CYS A 75 -1.25 4.38 4.70
CA CYS A 75 -1.67 4.52 3.31
C CYS A 75 -3.01 3.79 3.08
N THR A 76 -3.99 4.54 2.58
CA THR A 76 -5.33 4.06 2.19
C THR A 76 -5.48 3.94 0.67
N PHE A 77 -4.36 3.98 -0.07
CA PHE A 77 -4.35 4.11 -1.53
C PHE A 77 -5.14 5.33 -2.04
N CYS A 78 -5.27 6.36 -1.18
CA CYS A 78 -6.16 7.51 -1.40
C CYS A 78 -7.64 7.12 -1.62
N ALA A 79 -8.10 5.99 -1.08
CA ALA A 79 -9.46 5.47 -1.21
C ALA A 79 -10.38 5.82 -0.02
N GLY A 80 -9.97 6.75 0.85
CA GLY A 80 -10.80 7.22 1.96
C GLY A 80 -10.94 6.20 3.10
N GLY A 81 -12.18 6.01 3.54
CA GLY A 81 -12.57 5.25 4.73
C GLY A 81 -14.05 4.85 4.68
N PRO A 82 -14.64 4.37 5.79
CA PRO A 82 -15.99 3.80 5.80
C PRO A 82 -17.11 4.84 5.64
N GLU A 83 -16.80 6.13 5.79
CA GLU A 83 -17.78 7.20 5.60
C GLU A 83 -18.14 7.38 4.12
N LYS A 84 -19.30 7.98 3.86
CA LYS A 84 -19.75 8.32 2.51
C LYS A 84 -18.70 9.13 1.76
N ASP A 85 -18.43 8.73 0.52
CA ASP A 85 -17.47 9.40 -0.35
C ASP A 85 -17.78 10.87 -0.55
N GLY A 86 -16.72 11.69 -0.45
CA GLY A 86 -16.81 13.14 -0.57
C GLY A 86 -17.51 13.85 0.60
N SER A 87 -17.88 13.12 1.66
CA SER A 87 -18.44 13.76 2.86
C SER A 87 -17.37 14.53 3.64
N ASP A 88 -17.80 15.58 4.35
CA ASP A 88 -16.93 16.35 5.25
C ASP A 88 -16.34 15.47 6.37
N ALA A 89 -17.10 14.47 6.84
CA ALA A 89 -16.62 13.50 7.82
C ALA A 89 -15.47 12.64 7.28
N GLN A 90 -15.59 12.14 6.05
CA GLN A 90 -14.52 11.38 5.39
C GLN A 90 -13.28 12.27 5.19
N PHE A 91 -13.48 13.49 4.70
CA PHE A 91 -12.40 14.43 4.44
C PHE A 91 -11.61 14.77 5.71
N LYS A 92 -12.29 15.02 6.82
CA LYS A 92 -11.66 15.30 8.13
C LYS A 92 -10.83 14.12 8.65
N LYS A 93 -11.26 12.88 8.39
CA LYS A 93 -10.60 11.68 8.91
C LYS A 93 -9.50 11.16 8.00
N TYR A 94 -9.70 11.14 6.69
CA TYR A 94 -8.83 10.46 5.72
C TYR A 94 -8.29 11.37 4.62
N GLY A 95 -8.71 12.63 4.57
CA GLY A 95 -8.38 13.56 3.49
C GLY A 95 -9.18 13.28 2.21
N ARG A 96 -8.62 13.66 1.06
CA ARG A 96 -9.27 13.49 -0.25
C ARG A 96 -9.32 12.01 -0.64
N ASN A 97 -10.53 11.50 -0.89
CA ASN A 97 -10.71 10.23 -1.60
C ASN A 97 -10.52 10.46 -3.10
N ARG A 98 -9.33 10.12 -3.63
CA ARG A 98 -8.99 10.29 -5.04
C ARG A 98 -9.56 9.17 -5.91
N ILE A 99 -9.69 7.97 -5.36
CA ILE A 99 -10.23 6.82 -6.10
C ILE A 99 -11.70 7.07 -6.44
N ALA A 100 -12.48 7.60 -5.50
CA ALA A 100 -13.86 8.02 -5.76
C ALA A 100 -13.99 9.19 -6.77
N GLU A 101 -12.94 10.01 -6.92
CA GLU A 101 -12.87 11.05 -7.97
C GLU A 101 -12.47 10.50 -9.35
N GLY A 102 -12.23 9.19 -9.49
CA GLY A 102 -11.70 8.57 -10.71
C GLY A 102 -10.23 8.93 -10.99
N LYS A 103 -9.49 9.36 -9.96
CA LYS A 103 -8.08 9.76 -10.07
C LYS A 103 -7.17 8.71 -9.47
N LEU A 104 -5.91 8.73 -9.91
CA LEU A 104 -4.87 7.88 -9.32
C LEU A 104 -4.51 8.35 -7.90
N PRO A 105 -3.91 7.47 -7.08
CA PRO A 105 -3.31 7.88 -5.81
C PRO A 105 -2.28 9.00 -6.03
N LEU A 106 -2.24 9.95 -5.11
CA LEU A 106 -1.45 11.18 -5.29
C LEU A 106 0.03 10.89 -5.51
N CYS A 107 0.59 9.92 -4.78
CA CYS A 107 2.01 9.55 -4.90
C CYS A 107 2.36 8.95 -6.28
N ALA A 108 1.42 8.22 -6.90
CA ALA A 108 1.61 7.68 -8.25
C ALA A 108 1.45 8.77 -9.31
N GLU A 109 0.45 9.64 -9.17
CA GLU A 109 0.19 10.71 -10.14
C GLU A 109 1.29 11.78 -10.15
N MET A 110 1.83 12.13 -8.98
CA MET A 110 2.88 13.16 -8.85
C MET A 110 4.29 12.63 -9.12
N CYS A 111 4.47 11.33 -9.33
CA CYS A 111 5.79 10.73 -9.52
C CYS A 111 6.39 11.15 -10.88
N SER A 112 7.23 12.18 -10.87
CA SER A 112 7.87 12.74 -12.08
C SER A 112 8.65 11.71 -12.90
N THR A 113 9.21 10.69 -12.25
CA THR A 113 10.00 9.64 -12.88
C THR A 113 9.19 8.40 -13.28
N LYS A 114 7.88 8.35 -12.97
CA LYS A 114 7.01 7.18 -13.16
C LYS A 114 7.56 5.90 -12.51
N ALA A 115 8.26 6.07 -11.38
CA ALA A 115 8.72 4.99 -10.52
C ALA A 115 7.55 4.36 -9.75
N LEU A 116 6.59 5.18 -9.33
CA LEU A 116 5.32 4.75 -8.77
C LEU A 116 4.25 4.74 -9.85
N LEU A 117 3.51 3.65 -9.93
CA LEU A 117 2.34 3.50 -10.79
C LEU A 117 1.16 3.05 -9.92
N GLY A 118 -0.04 3.52 -10.23
CA GLY A 118 -1.29 3.10 -9.61
C GLY A 118 -2.30 2.80 -10.69
N GLY A 119 -3.21 1.85 -10.44
CA GLY A 119 -4.17 1.37 -11.41
C GLY A 119 -4.49 -0.11 -11.17
N ASP A 120 -5.22 -0.69 -12.12
CA ASP A 120 -5.59 -2.10 -12.11
C ASP A 120 -4.35 -3.02 -12.15
N GLY A 121 -4.43 -4.14 -11.42
CA GLY A 121 -3.32 -5.07 -11.25
C GLY A 121 -2.83 -5.68 -12.56
N ASP A 122 -3.75 -6.03 -13.47
CA ASP A 122 -3.40 -6.65 -14.75
C ASP A 122 -2.74 -5.65 -15.69
N GLN A 123 -3.24 -4.42 -15.72
CA GLN A 123 -2.65 -3.33 -16.50
C GLN A 123 -1.23 -3.01 -16.03
N LEU A 124 -1.02 -2.89 -14.72
CA LEU A 124 0.30 -2.61 -14.16
C LEU A 124 1.29 -3.76 -14.38
N SER A 125 0.81 -5.01 -14.31
CA SER A 125 1.61 -6.20 -14.59
C SER A 125 2.11 -6.22 -16.04
N ALA A 126 1.27 -5.85 -17.00
CA ALA A 126 1.65 -5.71 -18.41
C ALA A 126 2.75 -4.65 -18.61
N ILE A 127 2.56 -3.45 -18.05
CA ILE A 127 3.56 -2.37 -18.11
C ILE A 127 4.90 -2.83 -17.49
N TYR A 128 4.85 -3.57 -16.39
CA TYR A 128 6.06 -4.08 -15.76
C TYR A 128 6.80 -5.09 -16.65
N ARG A 129 6.09 -6.02 -17.30
CA ARG A 129 6.66 -6.98 -18.25
C ARG A 129 7.37 -6.28 -19.40
N GLU A 130 6.73 -5.27 -19.99
CA GLU A 130 7.33 -4.45 -21.05
C GLU A 130 8.61 -3.75 -20.58
N ARG A 131 8.59 -3.16 -19.38
CA ARG A 131 9.77 -2.49 -18.78
C ARG A 131 10.93 -3.45 -18.54
N VAL A 132 10.65 -4.69 -18.11
CA VAL A 132 11.68 -5.71 -17.90
C VAL A 132 12.33 -6.08 -19.24
N ILE A 133 11.52 -6.35 -20.28
CA ILE A 133 12.00 -6.66 -21.63
C ILE A 133 12.86 -5.50 -22.18
N ALA A 134 12.36 -4.27 -22.12
CA ALA A 134 13.04 -3.09 -22.68
C ALA A 134 14.37 -2.78 -21.98
N ARG A 135 14.52 -3.08 -20.69
CA ARG A 135 15.77 -2.85 -19.94
C ARG A 135 16.84 -3.90 -20.23
N GLY A 136 16.52 -4.97 -20.96
CA GLY A 136 17.45 -6.06 -21.23
C GLY A 136 17.87 -6.86 -19.99
N PHE A 137 17.23 -6.59 -18.83
CA PHE A 137 17.37 -7.45 -17.67
C PHE A 137 16.44 -8.63 -17.91
N GLY A 138 17.00 -9.84 -18.12
CA GLY A 138 16.23 -11.07 -17.92
C GLY A 138 15.58 -11.05 -16.53
N SER A 139 14.67 -11.98 -16.23
CA SER A 139 13.83 -12.03 -15.01
C SER A 139 14.53 -11.82 -13.65
N GLY A 140 15.86 -11.67 -13.61
CA GLY A 140 16.63 -11.26 -12.43
C GLY A 140 16.69 -12.33 -11.36
N ALA A 141 15.91 -13.40 -11.53
CA ALA A 141 15.98 -14.61 -10.75
C ALA A 141 17.34 -15.24 -11.02
N TRP A 142 18.19 -15.20 -10.00
CA TRP A 142 19.46 -15.91 -9.99
C TRP A 142 19.19 -17.38 -10.37
N GLY A 143 19.76 -17.83 -11.49
CA GLY A 143 19.54 -19.17 -12.03
C GLY A 143 18.45 -19.32 -13.09
N TRP A 144 17.76 -18.27 -13.55
CA TRP A 144 16.73 -18.39 -14.60
C TRP A 144 17.24 -19.06 -15.88
N GLY A 145 18.39 -18.64 -16.40
CA GLY A 145 19.02 -19.27 -17.57
C GLY A 145 19.51 -20.70 -17.32
N ARG A 146 19.65 -21.11 -16.05
CA ARG A 146 19.97 -22.49 -15.65
C ARG A 146 18.72 -23.35 -15.50
N ALA A 147 17.62 -22.76 -15.05
CA ALA A 147 16.33 -23.41 -14.90
C ALA A 147 15.62 -23.60 -16.24
N TYR A 148 15.80 -22.65 -17.18
CA TYR A 148 15.20 -22.66 -18.51
C TYR A 148 16.28 -22.44 -19.59
N PRO A 149 17.15 -23.44 -19.84
CA PRO A 149 18.10 -23.37 -20.94
C PRO A 149 17.34 -23.32 -22.27
N GLY A 150 17.38 -22.17 -22.94
CA GLY A 150 16.70 -21.93 -24.23
C GLY A 150 15.57 -20.88 -24.20
N GLY A 151 15.27 -20.29 -23.03
CA GLY A 151 14.23 -19.26 -22.89
C GLY A 151 14.81 -17.83 -22.83
N GLY A 152 15.09 -17.24 -24.00
CA GLY A 152 15.45 -15.83 -24.17
C GLY A 152 16.72 -15.69 -25.02
N SER A 153 16.77 -14.94 -26.10
CA SER A 153 16.01 -13.77 -26.58
C SER A 153 15.73 -13.88 -28.07
#